data_AF-A0A9W4HUP2-F1
#
_entry.id   AF-A0A9W4HUP2-F1
#
_cell.length_a   1.000
_cell.length_b   1.000
_cell.length_c   1.000
_cell.angle_alpha   90.00
_cell.angle_beta   90.00
_cell.angle_gamma   90.00
#
_symmetry.space_group_name_H-M   'P 1'
#
loop_
_entity.id
_entity.type
_entity.pdbx_description
1 polymer ?
#
loop_
_entity_poly.entity_id
_entity_poly.type
_entity_poly.pdbx_seq_one_letter_code
_entity_poly.pdbx_strand_id
1 'polypeptide(L)'
;MGLDRFNKTPCGFCFVEYYTHQDALDCLKYIGGTKLDERIIRTDLDPGFEEGRQFGRGKSGGQVRDEYREEYDPGRGGYGRAYDEQRQREEDEYGAGR
;
A
#
# COMPACT_ATOMS: atom_id res chain seq x y z
N MET A 1 1.50 -11.29 -5.29
CA MET A 1 1.07 -10.36 -4.22
C MET A 1 2.11 -9.25 -4.09
N GLY A 2 1.69 -8.03 -3.76
CA GLY A 2 2.60 -6.90 -3.50
C GLY A 2 3.16 -6.95 -2.08
N LEU A 3 4.47 -6.79 -1.94
CA LEU A 3 5.24 -7.00 -0.72
C LEU A 3 6.03 -5.76 -0.33
N ASP A 4 6.26 -5.59 0.96
CA ASP A 4 7.26 -4.68 1.49
C ASP A 4 8.65 -5.08 1.00
N ARG A 5 9.45 -4.09 0.58
CA ARG A 5 10.79 -4.35 0.01
C ARG A 5 11.76 -4.99 1.01
N PHE A 6 11.67 -4.65 2.30
CA PHE A 6 12.63 -5.08 3.32
C PHE A 6 12.09 -6.26 4.12
N ASN A 7 10.89 -6.13 4.67
CA ASN A 7 10.28 -7.13 5.55
C ASN A 7 9.60 -8.27 4.78
N LYS A 8 9.38 -8.10 3.46
CA LYS A 8 8.73 -9.09 2.59
C LYS A 8 7.33 -9.50 3.04
N THR A 9 6.68 -8.67 3.86
CA THR A 9 5.29 -8.82 4.28
C THR A 9 4.34 -8.19 3.26
N PRO A 10 3.07 -8.61 3.18
CA PRO A 10 2.08 -7.97 2.30
C PRO A 10 1.96 -6.46 2.60
N CYS A 11 1.94 -5.62 1.55
CA CYS A 11 1.86 -4.16 1.71
C CYS A 11 0.67 -3.54 0.96
N GLY A 12 -0.45 -4.26 0.86
CA GLY A 12 -1.74 -3.68 0.47
C GLY A 12 -1.96 -3.41 -1.02
N PHE A 13 -1.26 -4.14 -1.90
CA PHE A 13 -1.56 -4.24 -3.34
C PHE A 13 -1.25 -5.64 -3.88
N CYS A 14 -1.68 -5.93 -5.10
CA CYS A 14 -1.31 -7.14 -5.82
C CYS A 14 -1.38 -6.92 -7.34
N PHE A 15 -0.87 -7.90 -8.09
CA PHE A 15 -1.10 -8.06 -9.52
C PHE A 15 -2.01 -9.29 -9.71
N VAL A 16 -2.92 -9.20 -10.68
CA VAL A 16 -3.78 -10.31 -11.12
C VAL A 16 -3.62 -10.40 -12.62
N GLU A 17 -3.18 -11.56 -13.09
CA GLU A 17 -3.00 -11.84 -14.51
C GLU A 17 -4.17 -12.72 -15.00
N TYR A 18 -4.86 -12.25 -16.02
CA TYR A 18 -5.92 -12.99 -16.70
C TYR A 18 -5.38 -13.58 -18.00
N TYR A 19 -5.96 -14.70 -18.44
CA TYR A 19 -5.58 -15.32 -19.71
C TYR A 19 -5.96 -14.47 -20.92
N THR A 20 -7.07 -13.73 -20.84
CA THR A 20 -7.54 -12.89 -21.95
C THR A 20 -7.60 -11.43 -21.54
N HIS A 21 -7.37 -10.54 -22.52
CA HIS A 21 -7.50 -9.11 -22.30
C HIS A 21 -8.93 -8.69 -21.93
N GLN A 22 -9.93 -9.39 -22.47
CA GLN A 22 -11.33 -9.10 -22.18
C GLN A 22 -11.67 -9.33 -20.71
N ASP A 23 -11.17 -10.40 -20.10
CA ASP A 23 -11.39 -10.67 -18.67
C ASP A 23 -10.77 -9.59 -17.78
N ALA A 24 -9.60 -9.06 -18.18
CA ALA A 24 -8.97 -7.95 -17.47
C ALA A 24 -9.80 -6.66 -17.57
N LEU A 25 -10.41 -6.37 -18.73
CA LEU A 25 -11.33 -5.24 -18.91
C LEU A 25 -12.61 -5.40 -18.10
N ASP A 26 -13.16 -6.62 -18.05
CA ASP A 26 -14.35 -6.91 -17.24
C ASP A 26 -14.05 -6.76 -15.74
N CYS A 27 -12.85 -7.12 -15.29
CA CYS A 27 -12.40 -6.87 -13.92
C CYS A 27 -12.41 -5.37 -13.58
N LEU A 28 -11.88 -4.51 -14.46
CA LEU A 28 -11.94 -3.06 -14.25
C LEU A 28 -13.37 -2.55 -14.12
N LYS A 29 -14.28 -3.09 -14.93
CA LYS A 29 -15.67 -2.62 -15.03
C LYS A 29 -16.55 -3.08 -13.86
N TYR A 30 -16.37 -4.34 -13.43
CA TYR A 30 -17.30 -4.97 -12.49
C TYR A 30 -16.70 -5.23 -11.10
N ILE A 31 -15.38 -5.32 -10.98
CA ILE A 31 -14.70 -5.60 -9.70
C ILE A 31 -14.07 -4.32 -9.13
N GLY A 32 -13.54 -3.44 -9.97
CA GLY A 32 -13.06 -2.12 -9.58
C GLY A 32 -14.14 -1.32 -8.82
N GLY A 33 -13.81 -0.82 -7.64
CA GLY A 33 -14.74 -0.06 -6.79
C GLY A 33 -15.67 -0.92 -5.93
N THR A 34 -15.59 -2.25 -6.02
CA THR A 34 -16.30 -3.15 -5.08
C THR A 34 -15.54 -3.30 -3.76
N LYS A 35 -16.14 -4.00 -2.80
CA LYS A 35 -15.53 -4.27 -1.50
C LYS A 35 -14.82 -5.62 -1.46
N LEU A 36 -13.61 -5.63 -0.90
CA LEU A 36 -12.87 -6.81 -0.47
C LEU A 36 -12.41 -6.57 0.97
N ASP A 37 -12.75 -7.49 1.88
CA ASP A 37 -12.52 -7.34 3.33
C ASP A 37 -12.98 -5.98 3.88
N GLU A 38 -14.20 -5.58 3.52
CA GLU A 38 -14.81 -4.28 3.85
C GLU A 38 -14.11 -3.03 3.29
N ARG A 39 -13.10 -3.19 2.43
CA ARG A 39 -12.37 -2.10 1.81
C ARG A 39 -12.73 -1.95 0.34
N ILE A 40 -12.99 -0.72 -0.09
CA ILE A 40 -13.17 -0.43 -1.51
C ILE A 40 -11.81 -0.61 -2.21
N ILE A 41 -11.75 -1.53 -3.16
CA ILE A 41 -10.54 -1.79 -3.96
C ILE A 41 -10.54 -0.96 -5.23
N ARG A 42 -9.34 -0.59 -5.68
CA ARG A 42 -9.12 0.07 -6.97
C ARG A 42 -8.29 -0.86 -7.85
N THR A 43 -8.72 -1.01 -9.09
CA THR A 43 -8.06 -1.82 -10.11
C THR A 43 -7.60 -0.90 -11.24
N ASP A 44 -6.39 -1.15 -11.75
CA ASP A 44 -5.84 -0.48 -12.93
C ASP A 44 -5.24 -1.53 -13.87
N LEU A 45 -5.12 -1.20 -15.16
CA LEU A 45 -4.33 -2.00 -16.09
C LEU A 45 -2.85 -1.76 -15.87
N ASP A 46 -2.09 -2.85 -15.99
CA ASP A 46 -0.65 -2.86 -15.87
C ASP A 46 -0.01 -3.39 -17.16
N PRO A 47 1.12 -2.84 -17.63
CA PRO A 47 1.78 -3.32 -18.85
C PRO A 47 2.34 -4.75 -18.76
N GLY A 48 2.43 -5.33 -17.56
CA GLY A 48 2.90 -6.71 -17.36
C GLY A 48 3.79 -6.86 -16.13
N PHE A 49 3.77 -8.05 -15.51
CA PHE A 49 4.61 -8.32 -14.35
C PHE A 49 6.08 -8.44 -14.74
N GLU A 50 6.95 -7.85 -13.92
CA GLU A 50 8.41 -8.00 -14.00
C GLU A 50 8.97 -8.16 -12.59
N GLU A 51 10.05 -8.94 -12.46
CA GLU A 51 10.71 -9.14 -11.18
C GLU A 51 11.18 -7.81 -10.58
N GLY A 52 10.90 -7.62 -9.30
CA GLY A 52 11.12 -6.36 -8.58
C GLY A 52 9.88 -5.47 -8.49
N ARG A 53 8.90 -5.61 -9.40
CA ARG A 53 7.65 -4.81 -9.35
C ARG A 53 6.71 -5.24 -8.23
N GLN A 54 6.89 -6.44 -7.68
CA GLN A 54 6.16 -6.88 -6.49
C GLN A 54 6.54 -6.09 -5.24
N PHE A 55 7.67 -5.39 -5.21
CA PHE A 55 8.10 -4.65 -4.02
C PHE A 55 7.58 -3.21 -3.98
N GLY A 56 7.15 -2.79 -2.80
CA GLY A 56 6.86 -1.40 -2.48
C GLY A 56 8.02 -0.47 -2.81
N ARG A 57 7.68 0.78 -3.11
CA ARG A 57 8.60 1.83 -3.57
C ARG A 57 8.74 3.00 -2.59
N GLY A 58 8.05 2.94 -1.45
CA GLY A 58 8.27 3.88 -0.34
C GLY A 58 9.69 3.75 0.22
N LYS A 59 10.21 4.83 0.79
CA LYS A 59 11.49 4.88 1.50
C LYS A 59 11.56 3.82 2.62
N SER A 60 10.44 3.61 3.31
CA SER A 60 10.26 2.63 4.40
C SER A 60 10.07 1.18 3.92
N GLY A 61 10.00 0.96 2.60
CA GLY A 61 9.84 -0.37 1.97
C GLY A 61 8.42 -0.67 1.49
N GLY A 62 7.41 -0.05 2.10
CA GLY A 62 6.00 -0.21 1.75
C GLY A 62 5.58 0.55 0.49
N GLN A 63 4.27 0.80 0.34
CA GLN A 63 3.79 1.65 -0.76
C GLN A 63 4.13 3.11 -0.49
N VAL A 64 4.47 3.86 -1.54
CA VAL A 64 4.72 5.31 -1.47
C VAL A 64 3.50 6.05 -0.91
N ARG A 65 2.29 5.61 -1.28
CA ARG A 65 1.03 6.22 -0.80
C ARG A 65 0.87 6.09 0.72
N ASP A 66 1.32 4.99 1.30
CA ASP A 66 1.15 4.74 2.73
C ASP A 66 2.14 5.57 3.58
N GLU A 67 3.18 6.16 2.99
CA GLU A 67 4.17 6.96 3.75
C GLU A 67 3.59 8.30 4.24
N TYR A 68 2.77 8.94 3.41
CA TYR A 68 2.23 10.29 3.64
C TYR A 68 0.78 10.26 4.14
N ARG A 69 0.29 9.11 4.59
CA ARG A 69 -1.10 8.95 5.04
C ARG A 69 -1.26 9.54 6.44
N GLU A 70 -2.09 10.57 6.56
CA GLU A 70 -2.38 11.24 7.84
C GLU A 70 -3.46 10.52 8.66
N GLU A 71 -4.42 9.86 8.01
CA GLU A 71 -5.49 9.12 8.67
C GLU A 71 -4.98 7.81 9.26
N TYR A 72 -5.45 7.42 10.45
CA TYR A 72 -5.15 6.11 11.03
C TYR A 72 -5.90 4.99 10.31
N ASP A 73 -5.18 3.95 9.90
CA ASP A 73 -5.77 2.77 9.23
C ASP A 73 -5.12 1.49 9.79
N PRO A 74 -5.85 0.73 10.64
CA PRO A 74 -5.30 -0.48 11.25
C PRO A 74 -5.01 -1.57 10.21
N GLY A 75 -5.76 -1.61 9.11
CA GLY A 75 -5.53 -2.55 8.01
C GLY A 75 -4.29 -2.22 7.17
N ARG A 76 -3.65 -1.08 7.42
CA ARG A 76 -2.40 -0.65 6.79
C ARG A 76 -1.30 -0.34 7.81
N GLY A 77 -1.39 -0.92 9.01
CA GLY A 77 -0.34 -0.85 10.03
C GLY A 77 -0.35 0.41 10.90
N GLY A 78 -1.41 1.23 10.88
CA GLY A 78 -1.54 2.40 11.75
C GLY A 78 -1.50 3.71 10.96
N TYR A 79 -0.76 4.72 11.42
CA TYR A 79 -0.55 5.97 10.67
C TYR A 79 0.49 5.78 9.54
N GLY A 80 0.62 6.79 8.68
CA GLY A 80 1.71 6.82 7.69
C GLY A 80 3.07 7.00 8.35
N ARG A 81 4.09 6.33 7.80
CA ARG A 81 5.43 6.29 8.39
C ARG A 81 6.06 7.66 8.63
N ALA A 82 5.89 8.59 7.69
CA ALA A 82 6.45 9.94 7.84
C ALA A 82 5.79 10.72 8.99
N TYR A 83 4.48 10.52 9.19
CA TYR A 83 3.73 11.15 10.28
C TYR A 83 4.11 10.55 11.64
N ASP A 84 4.24 9.23 11.72
CA ASP A 84 4.71 8.54 12.93
C ASP A 84 6.13 8.96 13.33
N GLU A 85 7.06 9.04 12.38
CA GLU A 85 8.44 9.50 12.63
C GLU A 85 8.49 10.94 13.12
N GLN A 86 7.69 11.84 12.52
CA GLN A 86 7.60 13.23 12.96
C GLN A 86 7.06 13.32 14.39
N ARG A 87 5.98 12.61 14.69
CA ARG A 87 5.39 12.56 16.04
C ARG A 87 6.36 12.03 17.09
N GLN A 88 7.06 10.95 16.80
CA GLN A 88 8.06 10.39 17.73
C GLN A 88 9.18 11.40 18.00
N ARG A 89 9.66 12.09 16.96
CA ARG A 89 10.68 13.12 17.12
C ARG A 89 10.21 14.29 17.98
N GLU A 90 8.97 14.74 17.79
CA GLU A 90 8.37 15.79 18.61
C GLU A 90 8.19 15.33 20.08
N GLU A 91 7.76 14.09 20.30
CA GLU A 91 7.62 13.50 21.64
C GLU A 91 8.98 13.36 22.36
N ASP A 92 10.02 12.93 21.67
CA ASP A 92 11.38 12.83 22.21
C ASP A 92 11.95 14.21 22.58
N GLU A 93 11.74 15.22 21.72
CA GLU A 93 12.20 16.58 21.96
C GLU A 93 11.50 17.24 23.17
N TYR A 94 10.19 17.03 23.31
CA TYR A 94 9.45 17.51 24.49
C TYR A 94 9.72 16.69 25.76
N GLY A 95 9.98 15.38 25.63
CA GLY A 95 10.26 14.48 26.73
C GLY A 95 11.64 14.68 27.36
N ALA A 96 12.65 15.04 26.55
CA ALA A 96 14.01 15.34 27.02
C ALA A 96 14.11 16.64 27.87
N GLY A 97 13.03 17.44 27.90
CA GLY A 97 12.94 18.68 28.68
C GLY A 97 12.38 18.54 30.10
N ARG A 98 12.19 17.32 30.62
CA ARG A 98 11.76 17.04 32.00
C ARG A 98 12.79 16.29 32.81
#